data_AF-A0A2W0BGL3-F1
#
_entry.id   AF-A0A2W0BGL3-F1
#
_cell.length_a   1.000
_cell.length_b   1.000
_cell.length_c   1.000
_cell.angle_alpha   90.00
_cell.angle_beta   90.00
_cell.angle_gamma   90.00
#
_symmetry.space_group_name_H-M   'P 1'
#
loop_
_entity.id
_entity.type
_entity.pdbx_description
1 polymer ?
#
loop_
_entity_poly.entity_id
_entity_poly.type
_entity_poly.pdbx_seq_one_letter_code
_entity_poly.pdbx_strand_id
1 'polypeptide(L)'
;MHPERLSVIKPYLVNVNLTGIPMPTPICLQTFDKIEKLNPEISINIWEWNESKKTVKCVIHSKNYDCPHIIHLIALSEIAGKVEDFKVKHHFIWVKDIEKLLFKDSAHKAKKHFCNKCTQTFTCKQKLDTHQDWCYKLDNVLQKVTLPKDDGMKNYQKFKYYERMMYVLCVIKADFESKHIIKDENYGGAM
;
A
#
# COMPACT_ATOMS: atom_id res chain seq x y z
N MET A 1 1.64 31.48 -5.24
CA MET A 1 0.33 31.25 -5.89
C MET A 1 -0.18 32.59 -6.40
N HIS A 2 -0.56 32.71 -7.68
CA HIS A 2 -1.12 33.95 -8.24
C HIS A 2 -2.59 34.10 -7.78
N PRO A 3 -2.96 35.18 -7.08
CA PRO A 3 -4.29 35.33 -6.47
C PRO A 3 -5.44 35.37 -7.49
N GLU A 4 -5.15 35.71 -8.74
CA GLU A 4 -6.12 35.80 -9.85
C GLU A 4 -6.69 34.44 -10.31
N ARG A 5 -6.09 33.30 -9.92
CA ARG A 5 -6.63 31.97 -10.27
C ARG A 5 -7.71 31.48 -9.30
N LEU A 6 -7.89 32.13 -8.15
CA LEU A 6 -8.87 31.71 -7.15
C LEU A 6 -10.31 31.85 -7.66
N SER A 7 -10.62 32.86 -8.46
CA SER A 7 -11.95 33.09 -9.06
C SER A 7 -12.37 31.96 -10.01
N VAL A 8 -11.42 31.39 -10.76
CA VAL A 8 -11.67 30.25 -11.67
C VAL A 8 -11.85 28.94 -10.90
N ILE A 9 -11.19 28.80 -9.74
CA ILE A 9 -11.24 27.59 -8.90
C ILE A 9 -12.48 27.60 -8.00
N LYS A 10 -13.03 28.77 -7.64
CA LYS A 10 -14.22 28.93 -6.78
C LYS A 10 -15.40 27.99 -7.08
N PRO A 11 -15.87 27.82 -8.33
CA PRO A 11 -16.97 26.89 -8.63
C PRO A 11 -16.58 25.41 -8.51
N TYR A 12 -15.28 25.09 -8.51
CA TYR A 12 -14.72 23.76 -8.32
C TYR A 12 -14.17 23.52 -6.91
N LEU A 13 -14.33 24.50 -6.00
CA LEU A 13 -14.28 24.25 -4.56
C LEU A 13 -15.52 23.42 -4.22
N VAL A 14 -15.47 22.13 -4.58
CA VAL A 14 -16.24 21.10 -3.91
C VAL A 14 -16.06 21.37 -2.42
N ASN A 15 -17.17 21.41 -1.67
CA ASN A 15 -17.18 21.69 -0.23
C ASN A 15 -16.51 20.53 0.55
N VAL A 16 -15.25 20.24 0.27
CA VAL A 16 -14.45 19.27 0.99
C VAL A 16 -14.15 19.89 2.35
N ASN A 17 -14.75 19.31 3.38
CA ASN A 17 -14.54 19.72 4.75
C ASN A 17 -13.13 19.29 5.18
N LEU A 18 -12.24 20.27 5.33
CA LEU A 18 -10.86 20.10 5.82
C LEU A 18 -10.69 20.68 7.23
N THR A 19 -11.77 20.83 8.00
CA THR A 19 -11.72 21.43 9.34
C THR A 19 -10.82 20.63 10.27
N GLY A 20 -9.81 21.31 10.83
CA GLY A 20 -8.86 20.70 11.76
C GLY A 20 -7.86 19.74 11.11
N ILE A 21 -7.64 19.84 9.79
CA ILE A 21 -6.52 19.19 9.09
C ILE A 21 -5.29 20.11 9.16
N PRO A 22 -4.13 19.64 9.64
CA PRO A 22 -2.93 20.48 9.72
C PRO A 22 -2.43 20.89 8.33
N MET A 23 -1.86 22.09 8.26
CA MET A 23 -1.21 22.65 7.06
C MET A 23 0.22 23.06 7.42
N PRO A 24 1.26 22.51 6.76
CA PRO A 24 1.21 21.55 5.65
C PRO A 24 0.63 20.19 6.05
N THR A 25 -0.13 19.57 5.16
CA THR A 25 -0.78 18.27 5.42
C THR A 25 0.25 17.14 5.39
N PRO A 26 0.48 16.44 6.52
CA PRO A 26 1.40 15.31 6.57
C PRO A 26 0.80 14.10 5.84
N ILE A 27 1.65 13.30 5.21
CA ILE A 27 1.25 11.98 4.68
C ILE A 27 1.14 11.02 5.86
N CYS A 28 0.00 11.00 6.54
CA CYS A 28 -0.28 10.03 7.58
C CYS A 28 -1.72 9.52 7.51
N LEU A 29 -1.90 8.22 7.79
CA LEU A 29 -3.19 7.55 7.69
C LEU A 29 -4.29 8.26 8.49
N GLN A 30 -3.98 8.70 9.71
CA GLN A 30 -4.92 9.39 10.60
C GLN A 30 -5.50 10.68 9.99
N THR A 31 -4.67 11.41 9.24
CA THR A 31 -5.10 12.66 8.60
C THR A 31 -6.09 12.38 7.48
N PHE A 32 -5.80 11.40 6.63
CA PHE A 32 -6.68 11.04 5.51
C PHE A 32 -7.93 10.29 5.97
N ASP A 33 -7.83 9.43 6.99
CA ASP A 33 -9.00 8.84 7.66
C ASP A 33 -9.92 9.94 8.22
N LYS A 34 -9.36 11.02 8.77
CA LYS A 34 -10.14 12.17 9.24
C LYS A 34 -10.81 12.92 8.08
N ILE A 35 -10.11 13.11 6.96
CA ILE A 35 -10.69 13.75 5.77
C ILE A 35 -11.86 12.92 5.22
N GLU A 36 -11.70 11.62 5.08
CA GLU A 36 -12.78 10.72 4.61
C GLU A 36 -13.97 10.70 5.59
N LYS A 37 -13.71 10.73 6.91
CA LYS A 37 -14.78 10.84 7.92
C LYS A 37 -15.57 12.15 7.82
N LEU A 38 -14.90 13.26 7.49
CA LEU A 38 -15.54 14.56 7.29
C LEU A 38 -16.29 14.65 5.94
N ASN A 39 -15.95 13.77 5.00
CA ASN A 39 -16.48 13.76 3.63
C ASN A 39 -16.86 12.33 3.21
N PRO A 40 -17.99 11.79 3.69
CA PRO A 40 -18.34 10.37 3.52
C PRO A 40 -18.48 9.91 2.05
N GLU A 41 -18.74 10.86 1.15
CA GLU A 41 -18.89 10.61 -0.30
C GLU A 41 -17.56 10.65 -1.05
N ILE A 42 -16.43 10.83 -0.35
CA ILE A 42 -15.09 10.92 -0.93
C ILE A 42 -14.17 9.85 -0.34
N SER A 43 -13.46 9.16 -1.23
CA SER A 43 -12.38 8.24 -0.88
C SER A 43 -11.07 8.72 -1.48
N ILE A 44 -10.01 8.76 -0.69
CA ILE A 44 -8.72 9.33 -1.08
C ILE A 44 -7.63 8.25 -1.07
N ASN A 45 -6.91 8.16 -2.17
CA ASN A 45 -5.71 7.32 -2.27
C ASN A 45 -4.49 8.20 -2.54
N ILE A 46 -3.45 8.05 -1.73
CA ILE A 46 -2.19 8.81 -1.84
C ILE A 46 -1.10 7.91 -2.40
N TRP A 47 -0.49 8.39 -3.48
CA TRP A 47 0.62 7.77 -4.17
C TRP A 47 1.86 8.62 -3.96
N GLU A 48 2.96 8.01 -3.54
CA GLU A 48 4.24 8.71 -3.43
C GLU A 48 5.05 8.49 -4.70
N TRP A 49 5.63 9.57 -5.23
CA TRP A 49 6.58 9.50 -6.34
C TRP A 49 7.96 9.12 -5.85
N ASN A 50 8.52 8.04 -6.39
CA ASN A 50 9.90 7.67 -6.18
C ASN A 50 10.76 8.19 -7.35
N GLU A 51 11.54 9.24 -7.10
CA GLU A 51 12.40 9.85 -8.12
C GLU A 51 13.45 8.88 -8.67
N SER A 52 14.10 8.10 -7.81
CA SER A 52 15.19 7.20 -8.21
C SER A 52 14.72 6.09 -9.15
N LYS A 53 13.54 5.51 -8.88
CA LYS A 53 12.96 4.41 -9.67
C LYS A 53 12.05 4.90 -10.78
N LYS A 54 11.68 6.19 -10.79
CA LYS A 54 10.66 6.77 -11.68
C LYS A 54 9.34 6.01 -11.62
N THR A 55 8.93 5.64 -10.41
CA THR A 55 7.71 4.85 -10.15
C THR A 55 6.88 5.49 -9.06
N VAL A 56 5.56 5.34 -9.15
CA VAL A 56 4.65 5.67 -8.04
C VAL A 56 4.38 4.45 -7.16
N LYS A 57 4.20 4.68 -5.86
CA LYS A 57 3.79 3.66 -4.89
C LYS A 57 2.61 4.17 -4.07
N CYS A 58 1.55 3.38 -3.94
CA CYS A 58 0.46 3.73 -3.03
C CYS A 58 0.96 3.64 -1.59
N VAL A 59 0.83 4.74 -0.84
CA VAL A 59 1.26 4.84 0.57
C VAL A 59 0.07 4.91 1.51
N ILE A 60 -1.05 5.48 1.05
CA ILE A 60 -2.33 5.50 1.77
C ILE A 60 -3.41 5.09 0.78
N HIS A 61 -4.24 4.12 1.16
CA HIS A 61 -5.38 3.71 0.36
C HIS A 61 -6.64 3.86 1.21
N SER A 62 -7.73 4.31 0.58
CA SER A 62 -9.02 4.37 1.24
C SER A 62 -9.54 2.96 1.49
N LYS A 63 -10.22 2.76 2.61
CA LYS A 63 -10.97 1.52 2.89
C LYS A 63 -12.33 1.50 2.21
N ASN A 64 -12.86 2.66 1.81
CA ASN A 64 -14.16 2.80 1.18
C ASN A 64 -14.01 2.78 -0.36
N TYR A 65 -13.79 1.60 -0.92
CA TYR A 65 -13.56 1.46 -2.37
C TYR A 65 -14.84 1.53 -3.22
N ASP A 66 -16.01 1.43 -2.60
CA ASP A 66 -17.33 1.52 -3.27
C ASP A 66 -17.90 2.96 -3.27
N CYS A 67 -17.08 3.93 -2.85
CA CYS A 67 -17.45 5.33 -2.76
C CYS A 67 -17.65 5.96 -4.15
N PRO A 68 -18.65 6.86 -4.32
CA PRO A 68 -18.92 7.48 -5.62
C PRO A 68 -17.76 8.36 -6.13
N HIS A 69 -17.03 9.03 -5.23
CA HIS A 69 -15.93 9.91 -5.61
C HIS A 69 -14.59 9.39 -5.10
N ILE A 70 -13.90 8.63 -5.96
CA ILE A 70 -12.55 8.16 -5.70
C ILE A 70 -11.53 9.18 -6.23
N ILE A 71 -10.74 9.75 -5.32
CA ILE A 71 -9.69 10.73 -5.62
C ILE A 71 -8.32 10.06 -5.48
N HIS A 72 -7.49 10.20 -6.51
CA HIS A 72 -6.10 9.77 -6.48
C HIS A 72 -5.18 10.99 -6.46
N LEU A 73 -4.33 11.11 -5.45
CA LEU A 73 -3.34 12.17 -5.35
C LEU A 73 -1.94 11.58 -5.41
N ILE A 74 -1.04 12.21 -6.15
CA ILE A 74 0.39 11.97 -6.05
C ILE A 74 0.99 13.00 -5.10
N ALA A 75 1.71 12.54 -4.08
CA ALA A 75 2.50 13.37 -3.22
C ALA A 75 3.95 13.45 -3.73
N LEU A 76 4.42 14.68 -3.93
CA LEU A 76 5.82 15.01 -4.16
C LEU A 76 6.38 15.62 -2.88
N SER A 77 7.41 15.00 -2.31
CA SER A 77 8.01 15.43 -1.06
C SER A 77 9.25 16.28 -1.35
N GLU A 78 9.23 17.53 -0.91
CA GLU A 78 10.39 18.43 -0.96
C GLU A 78 10.94 18.60 0.47
N ILE A 79 12.26 18.41 0.61
CA ILE A 79 12.95 18.69 1.88
C ILE A 79 13.26 20.19 1.90
N ALA A 80 12.47 20.95 2.66
CA ALA A 80 12.67 22.39 2.78
C ALA A 80 13.57 22.71 4.00
N GLY A 81 14.82 23.10 3.75
CA GLY A 81 15.71 23.73 4.74
C GLY A 81 16.95 22.92 5.15
N LYS A 82 17.76 23.48 6.07
CA LYS A 82 18.86 22.77 6.73
C LYS A 82 18.29 21.70 7.67
N VAL A 83 19.06 20.63 7.85
CA VAL A 83 18.75 19.33 8.49
C VAL A 83 18.13 19.42 9.91
N GLU A 84 18.11 20.60 10.54
CA GLU A 84 17.73 20.77 11.95
C GLU A 84 16.21 20.81 12.19
N ASP A 85 15.37 21.14 11.19
CA ASP A 85 13.92 21.40 11.40
C ASP A 85 12.94 20.37 10.81
N PHE A 86 13.40 19.33 10.10
CA PHE A 86 12.58 18.25 9.49
C PHE A 86 11.21 18.68 8.90
N LYS A 87 11.10 19.88 8.32
CA LYS A 87 9.86 20.34 7.65
C LYS A 87 9.79 19.78 6.23
N VAL A 88 9.37 18.53 6.10
CA VAL A 88 9.02 17.95 4.81
C VAL A 88 7.74 18.63 4.30
N LYS A 89 7.82 19.23 3.11
CA LYS A 89 6.65 19.79 2.44
C LYS A 89 6.17 18.82 1.38
N HIS A 90 4.88 18.49 1.43
CA HIS A 90 4.27 17.63 0.43
C HIS A 90 3.42 18.46 -0.53
N HIS A 91 3.68 18.32 -1.82
CA HIS A 91 2.85 18.86 -2.89
C HIS A 91 1.96 17.74 -3.43
N PHE A 92 0.64 17.93 -3.35
CA PHE A 92 -0.33 16.97 -3.86
C PHE A 92 -0.78 17.34 -5.28
N ILE A 93 -0.70 16.38 -6.19
CA ILE A 93 -1.14 16.50 -7.58
C ILE A 93 -2.31 15.56 -7.78
N TRP A 94 -3.44 16.10 -8.26
CA TRP A 94 -4.60 15.28 -8.57
C TRP A 94 -4.42 14.52 -9.90
N VAL A 95 -4.62 13.20 -9.84
CA VAL A 95 -4.58 12.31 -11.00
C VAL A 95 -6.00 11.90 -11.37
N LYS A 96 -6.43 12.26 -12.59
CA LYS A 96 -7.76 11.92 -13.10
C LYS A 96 -7.89 10.46 -13.55
N ASP A 97 -6.80 9.88 -14.05
CA ASP A 97 -6.77 8.52 -14.58
C ASP A 97 -5.46 7.85 -14.17
N ILE A 98 -5.53 7.17 -13.04
CA ILE A 98 -4.40 6.48 -12.41
C ILE A 98 -4.08 5.15 -13.13
N GLU A 99 -5.07 4.55 -13.82
CA GLU A 99 -4.86 3.33 -14.62
C GLU A 99 -3.91 3.66 -15.78
N LYS A 100 -4.11 4.80 -16.45
CA LYS A 100 -3.19 5.29 -17.49
C LYS A 100 -1.81 5.65 -16.95
N LEU A 101 -1.73 6.24 -15.77
CA LEU A 101 -0.44 6.58 -15.17
C LEU A 101 0.40 5.33 -14.87
N LEU A 102 -0.25 4.29 -14.35
CA LEU A 102 0.39 3.02 -14.01
C LEU A 102 0.57 2.08 -15.20
N PHE A 103 -0.04 2.40 -16.34
CA PHE A 103 0.04 1.59 -17.53
C PHE A 103 1.48 1.62 -18.07
N LYS A 104 2.21 0.53 -17.82
CA LYS A 104 3.46 0.26 -18.51
C LYS A 104 3.16 -0.16 -19.95
N ASP A 105 3.98 0.31 -20.89
CA ASP A 105 3.96 -0.10 -22.30
C ASP A 105 4.05 -1.64 -22.40
N SER A 106 2.91 -2.31 -22.43
CA SER A 106 2.84 -3.72 -22.80
C SER A 106 2.37 -3.84 -24.23
N ALA A 107 2.94 -4.80 -24.96
CA ALA A 107 2.54 -5.12 -26.34
C ALA A 107 1.01 -5.28 -26.50
N HIS A 108 0.34 -5.75 -25.45
CA HIS A 108 -1.10 -5.76 -25.34
C HIS A 108 -1.61 -4.40 -24.83
N LYS A 109 -2.19 -3.61 -25.74
CA LYS A 109 -2.81 -2.29 -25.50
C LYS A 109 -4.15 -2.35 -24.75
N ALA A 110 -4.42 -3.44 -24.04
CA ALA A 110 -5.66 -3.61 -23.31
C ALA A 110 -5.64 -2.78 -22.01
N LYS A 111 -6.78 -2.18 -21.68
CA LYS A 111 -6.96 -1.47 -20.42
C LYS A 111 -6.65 -2.40 -19.24
N LYS A 112 -5.81 -1.96 -18.31
CA LYS A 112 -5.50 -2.69 -17.07
C LYS A 112 -6.17 -2.00 -15.90
N HIS A 113 -6.72 -2.81 -15.01
CA HIS A 113 -7.27 -2.39 -13.74
C HIS A 113 -6.25 -2.67 -12.64
N PHE A 114 -6.19 -1.86 -11.59
CA PHE A 114 -5.23 -2.06 -10.51
C PHE A 114 -5.92 -1.95 -9.15
N CYS A 115 -5.38 -2.67 -8.17
CA CYS A 115 -5.78 -2.54 -6.78
C CYS A 115 -4.98 -1.43 -6.09
N ASN A 116 -5.63 -0.46 -5.45
CA ASN A 116 -4.95 0.62 -4.72
C ASN A 116 -4.10 0.08 -3.56
N LYS A 117 -4.53 -1.02 -2.92
CA LYS A 117 -3.85 -1.60 -1.76
C LYS A 117 -2.60 -2.39 -2.13
N CYS A 118 -2.73 -3.42 -2.96
CA CYS A 118 -1.64 -4.36 -3.25
C CYS A 118 -0.88 -4.07 -4.55
N THR A 119 -1.32 -3.06 -5.32
CA THR A 119 -0.77 -2.66 -6.63
C THR A 119 -0.76 -3.75 -7.72
N GLN A 120 -1.43 -4.88 -7.49
CA GLN A 120 -1.62 -5.93 -8.49
C GLN A 120 -2.48 -5.42 -9.65
N THR A 121 -2.16 -5.88 -10.86
CA THR A 121 -2.89 -5.55 -12.08
C THR A 121 -3.80 -6.69 -12.52
N PHE A 122 -4.95 -6.33 -13.08
CA PHE A 122 -6.01 -7.22 -13.52
C PHE A 122 -6.43 -6.85 -14.95
N THR A 123 -6.80 -7.86 -15.72
CA THR A 123 -7.18 -7.71 -17.13
C THR A 123 -8.61 -7.22 -17.33
N CYS A 124 -9.47 -7.35 -16.32
CA CYS A 124 -10.86 -6.89 -16.36
C CYS A 124 -11.34 -6.48 -14.97
N LYS A 125 -12.35 -5.61 -14.93
CA LYS A 125 -12.91 -5.06 -13.68
C LYS A 125 -13.47 -6.13 -12.74
N GLN A 126 -14.20 -7.12 -13.26
CA GLN A 126 -14.75 -8.21 -12.44
C GLN A 126 -13.70 -8.97 -11.61
N LYS A 127 -12.50 -9.18 -12.17
CA LYS A 127 -11.38 -9.80 -11.45
C LYS A 127 -10.81 -8.88 -10.38
N LEU A 128 -10.76 -7.57 -10.64
CA LEU A 128 -10.41 -6.58 -9.63
C LEU A 128 -11.45 -6.57 -8.50
N ASP A 129 -12.74 -6.54 -8.81
CA ASP A 129 -13.81 -6.50 -7.80
C ASP A 129 -13.74 -7.75 -6.89
N THR A 130 -13.62 -8.93 -7.50
CA THR A 130 -13.41 -10.20 -6.77
C THR A 130 -12.14 -10.16 -5.92
N HIS A 131 -11.08 -9.51 -6.41
CA HIS A 131 -9.84 -9.33 -5.66
C HIS A 131 -10.00 -8.37 -4.48
N GLN A 132 -10.68 -7.25 -4.67
CA GLN A 132 -10.87 -6.21 -3.65
C GLN A 132 -11.62 -6.79 -2.45
N ASP A 133 -12.62 -7.63 -2.70
CA ASP A 133 -13.37 -8.34 -1.67
C ASP A 133 -12.46 -9.01 -0.62
N TRP A 134 -11.52 -9.85 -1.04
CA TRP A 134 -10.62 -10.52 -0.09
C TRP A 134 -9.42 -9.65 0.29
N CYS A 135 -8.88 -8.86 -0.63
CA CYS A 135 -7.70 -8.02 -0.38
C CYS A 135 -7.97 -6.99 0.71
N TYR A 136 -9.15 -6.37 0.72
CA TYR A 136 -9.53 -5.37 1.70
C TYR A 136 -10.07 -6.00 2.99
N LYS A 137 -10.81 -7.12 2.94
CA LYS A 137 -11.29 -7.82 4.15
C LYS A 137 -10.17 -8.38 5.03
N LEU A 138 -8.99 -8.65 4.45
CA LEU A 138 -7.81 -9.07 5.21
C LEU A 138 -7.18 -7.94 6.07
N ASP A 139 -7.63 -6.68 5.98
CA ASP A 139 -7.09 -5.58 6.81
C ASP A 139 -7.24 -5.80 8.33
N ASN A 140 -8.16 -6.67 8.76
CA ASN A 140 -8.32 -7.02 10.17
C ASN A 140 -7.34 -8.11 10.63
N VAL A 141 -6.57 -8.69 9.72
CA VAL A 141 -5.55 -9.69 10.04
C VAL A 141 -4.20 -9.13 9.62
N LEU A 142 -3.46 -8.57 10.57
CA LEU A 142 -2.04 -8.33 10.42
C LEU A 142 -1.37 -9.65 9.99
N GLN A 143 -1.13 -9.85 8.69
CA GLN A 143 -0.10 -10.77 8.22
C GLN A 143 1.28 -10.10 8.38
N LYS A 144 1.52 -9.54 9.57
CA LYS A 144 2.87 -9.24 10.02
C LYS A 144 3.46 -10.58 10.42
N VAL A 145 4.40 -11.08 9.63
CA VAL A 145 5.32 -12.11 10.12
C VAL A 145 6.04 -11.47 11.29
N THR A 146 5.59 -11.77 12.50
CA THR A 146 6.23 -11.29 13.71
C THR A 146 7.43 -12.19 13.89
N LEU A 147 8.60 -11.71 13.49
CA LEU A 147 9.83 -12.42 13.76
C LEU A 147 9.92 -12.64 15.27
N PRO A 148 10.37 -13.82 15.72
CA PRO A 148 10.57 -14.07 17.14
C PRO A 148 11.49 -12.99 17.72
N LYS A 149 11.10 -12.41 18.86
CA LYS A 149 11.93 -11.43 19.58
C LYS A 149 13.20 -12.11 20.07
N ASP A 150 14.31 -11.39 20.02
CA ASP A 150 15.61 -11.84 20.51
C ASP A 150 15.66 -11.80 22.05
N ASP A 151 14.80 -12.58 22.69
CA ASP A 151 14.65 -12.69 24.15
C ASP A 151 15.36 -13.95 24.68
N GLY A 152 16.34 -14.47 23.93
CA GLY A 152 17.22 -15.58 24.29
C GLY A 152 16.57 -16.97 24.37
N MET A 153 15.25 -17.07 24.54
CA MET A 153 14.55 -18.34 24.83
C MET A 153 13.67 -18.88 23.70
N LYS A 154 13.30 -18.07 22.69
CA LYS A 154 12.38 -18.49 21.60
C LYS A 154 12.69 -17.84 20.24
N ASN A 155 13.96 -17.82 19.86
CA ASN A 155 14.43 -17.20 18.61
C ASN A 155 14.21 -18.08 17.36
N TYR A 156 13.41 -19.13 17.44
CA TYR A 156 13.22 -20.11 16.36
C TYR A 156 11.74 -20.26 15.99
N GLN A 157 11.47 -20.36 14.69
CA GLN A 157 10.12 -20.60 14.17
C GLN A 157 10.00 -22.08 13.77
N LYS A 158 8.98 -22.76 14.30
CA LYS A 158 8.65 -24.14 13.89
C LYS A 158 7.45 -24.09 12.94
N PHE A 159 7.53 -24.83 11.83
CA PHE A 159 6.37 -25.06 10.99
C PHE A 159 5.30 -25.80 11.80
N LYS A 160 4.08 -25.26 11.82
CA LYS A 160 2.93 -25.95 12.40
C LYS A 160 2.36 -26.92 11.35
N TYR A 161 1.86 -28.08 11.80
CA TYR A 161 1.20 -29.06 10.95
C TYR A 161 2.09 -29.67 9.84
N TYR A 162 3.36 -29.98 10.17
CA TYR A 162 4.28 -30.69 9.27
C TYR A 162 3.67 -31.99 8.72
N GLU A 163 2.89 -32.68 9.54
CA GLU A 163 2.13 -33.90 9.23
C GLU A 163 1.08 -33.74 8.11
N ARG A 164 0.72 -32.50 7.73
CA ARG A 164 -0.24 -32.21 6.65
C ARG A 164 0.43 -31.85 5.32
N MET A 165 1.74 -32.07 5.20
CA MET A 165 2.41 -31.88 3.92
C MET A 165 2.01 -32.96 2.92
N MET A 166 1.91 -32.59 1.65
CA MET A 166 1.67 -33.54 0.56
C MET A 166 2.84 -34.53 0.47
N TYR A 167 2.54 -35.82 0.31
CA TYR A 167 3.55 -36.83 -0.02
C TYR A 167 4.08 -36.54 -1.43
N VAL A 168 5.30 -36.02 -1.50
CA VAL A 168 6.01 -35.78 -2.76
C VAL A 168 7.40 -36.42 -2.68
N LEU A 169 7.89 -36.89 -3.83
CA LEU A 169 9.12 -37.68 -3.93
C LEU A 169 10.36 -36.90 -3.45
N CYS A 170 10.37 -35.57 -3.59
CA CYS A 170 11.36 -34.68 -2.99
C CYS A 170 10.76 -33.31 -2.67
N VAL A 171 11.27 -32.68 -1.62
CA VAL A 171 10.91 -31.32 -1.19
C VAL A 171 12.18 -30.51 -1.04
N ILE A 172 12.36 -29.47 -1.87
CA ILE A 172 13.45 -28.50 -1.71
C ILE A 172 12.89 -27.27 -1.00
N LYS A 173 13.32 -27.04 0.23
CA LYS A 173 13.02 -25.82 1.01
C LYS A 173 14.30 -25.00 1.11
N ALA A 174 14.32 -23.86 0.44
CA ALA A 174 15.40 -22.88 0.56
C ALA A 174 14.88 -21.69 1.37
N ASP A 175 15.51 -21.46 2.52
CA ASP A 175 15.32 -20.27 3.35
C ASP A 175 16.65 -19.50 3.34
N PHE A 176 16.63 -18.24 2.92
CA PHE A 176 17.82 -17.42 2.71
C PHE A 176 18.25 -16.62 3.95
N GLU A 177 17.49 -16.68 5.04
CA GLU A 177 17.73 -15.84 6.24
C GLU A 177 17.95 -16.63 7.54
N SER A 178 18.08 -17.97 7.47
CA SER A 178 18.26 -18.83 8.65
C SER A 178 19.70 -19.33 8.80
N LYS A 179 20.28 -19.22 10.01
CA LYS A 179 21.54 -19.90 10.36
C LYS A 179 21.30 -21.41 10.44
N HIS A 180 22.02 -22.19 9.65
CA HIS A 180 22.03 -23.65 9.76
C HIS A 180 22.60 -24.06 11.13
N ILE A 181 21.74 -24.50 12.04
CA ILE A 181 22.17 -25.23 13.23
C ILE A 181 22.15 -26.71 12.84
N ILE A 182 23.32 -27.33 12.76
CA ILE A 182 23.43 -28.79 12.63
C ILE A 182 22.85 -29.37 13.91
N LYS A 183 21.77 -30.14 13.79
CA LYS A 183 21.26 -30.96 14.89
C LYS A 183 21.63 -32.40 14.60
N ASP A 184 22.34 -33.03 15.52
CA ASP A 184 22.52 -34.48 15.58
C ASP A 184 21.21 -35.14 16.00
N GLU A 185 20.23 -35.15 15.09
CA GLU A 185 19.09 -36.05 15.18
C GLU A 185 19.02 -36.82 13.87
N ASN A 186 19.29 -38.12 13.95
CA ASN A 186 19.20 -39.05 12.84
C ASN A 186 17.80 -38.97 12.23
N TYR A 187 17.66 -38.27 11.10
CA TYR A 187 16.46 -38.31 10.28
C TYR A 187 16.40 -39.68 9.60
N GLY A 188 15.62 -40.57 10.19
CA GLY A 188 15.45 -41.94 9.72
C GLY A 188 15.20 -42.85 10.90
N GLY A 189 13.97 -42.84 11.43
CA GLY A 189 13.50 -43.96 12.25
C GLY A 189 13.68 -45.25 11.44
N ALA A 190 14.20 -46.29 12.09
CA ALA A 190 14.31 -47.61 11.51
C ALA A 190 12.96 -48.04 10.91
N MET A 191 13.02 -48.61 9.70
CA MET A 191 11.90 -49.28 9.03
C MET A 191 11.27 -50.35 9.91
#